data_AF-A0A923YVD9-F1
#
_entry.id   AF-A0A923YVD9-F1
#
_cell.length_a   1.000
_cell.length_b   1.000
_cell.length_c   1.000
_cell.angle_alpha   90.00
_cell.angle_beta   90.00
_cell.angle_gamma   90.00
#
_symmetry.space_group_name_H-M   'P 1'
#
loop_
_entity.id
_entity.type
_entity.pdbx_description
1 polymer ?
#
loop_
_entity_poly.entity_id
_entity_poly.type
_entity_poly.pdbx_seq_one_letter_code
_entity_poly.pdbx_strand_id
1 'polypeptide(L)'
;MTDTIFENLFVLELANNHWGKIERGIKIIRDFARVVKFNNVNAAIKLQFRDVDNFVHPDFRDRADIRYIKKTIDTHMQWDQLRLMV
;
A
#
# COMPACT_ATOMS: atom_id res chain seq x y z
N MET A 1 -9.36 30.12 11.09
CA MET A 1 -8.59 29.63 9.93
C MET A 1 -9.19 28.29 9.57
N THR A 2 -9.58 28.09 8.32
CA THR A 2 -10.09 26.79 7.86
C THR A 2 -8.87 25.90 7.62
N ASP A 3 -8.43 25.18 8.65
CA ASP A 3 -7.38 24.18 8.47
C ASP A 3 -7.86 23.21 7.40
N THR A 4 -7.20 23.23 6.25
CA THR A 4 -7.60 22.38 5.13
C THR A 4 -7.03 20.99 5.37
N ILE A 5 -7.78 19.94 5.01
CA ILE A 5 -7.36 18.53 5.14
C ILE A 5 -5.96 18.24 4.57
N PHE A 6 -5.50 19.04 3.60
CA PHE A 6 -4.21 18.85 2.93
C PHE A 6 -3.07 19.68 3.51
N GLU A 7 -3.35 20.57 4.46
CA GLU A 7 -2.33 21.43 5.06
C GLU A 7 -1.36 20.60 5.92
N ASN A 8 -0.07 20.69 5.58
CA ASN A 8 1.02 19.96 6.22
C ASN A 8 0.82 18.43 6.29
N LEU A 9 0.11 17.87 5.30
CA LEU A 9 -0.18 16.44 5.21
C LEU A 9 1.00 15.65 4.64
N PHE A 10 1.53 14.70 5.41
CA PHE A 10 2.49 13.71 4.94
C PHE A 10 1.76 12.49 4.38
N VAL A 11 2.08 12.09 3.15
CA VAL A 11 1.56 10.85 2.56
C VAL A 11 2.60 9.74 2.70
N LEU A 12 2.30 8.75 3.53
CA LEU A 12 3.15 7.61 3.83
C LEU A 12 2.84 6.48 2.85
N GLU A 13 3.73 6.27 1.89
CA GLU A 13 3.55 5.28 0.83
C GLU A 13 3.78 3.86 1.36
N LEU A 14 2.71 3.06 1.48
CA LEU A 14 2.83 1.64 1.79
C LEU A 14 3.12 0.84 0.51
N ALA A 15 2.51 1.22 -0.62
CA ALA A 15 2.61 0.52 -1.90
C ALA A 15 2.47 -1.00 -1.73
N ASN A 16 3.38 -1.79 -2.30
CA ASN A 16 3.44 -3.24 -2.14
C ASN A 16 4.37 -3.70 -1.00
N ASN A 17 4.75 -2.82 -0.05
CA ASN A 17 5.68 -3.18 1.01
C ASN A 17 5.08 -4.17 2.04
N HIS A 18 3.77 -4.43 1.97
CA HIS A 18 3.10 -5.54 2.64
C HIS A 18 3.51 -6.93 2.10
N TRP A 19 4.08 -7.00 0.88
CA TRP A 19 4.56 -8.24 0.26
C TRP A 19 3.54 -9.37 0.25
N GLY A 20 2.28 -9.06 -0.06
CA GLY A 20 1.18 -10.04 -0.02
C GLY A 20 0.77 -10.54 1.38
N LYS A 21 1.32 -9.98 2.47
CA LYS A 21 1.05 -10.41 3.85
C LYS A 21 0.29 -9.35 4.64
N ILE A 22 -0.93 -9.66 5.05
CA ILE A 22 -1.80 -8.71 5.77
C ILE A 22 -1.20 -8.29 7.11
N GLU A 23 -0.63 -9.24 7.86
CA GLU A 23 -0.01 -8.97 9.17
C GLU A 23 1.13 -7.96 9.04
N ARG A 24 1.88 -8.04 7.94
CA ARG A 24 2.94 -7.07 7.62
C ARG A 24 2.36 -5.70 7.28
N GLY A 25 1.31 -5.65 6.48
CA GLY A 25 0.59 -4.41 6.16
C GLY A 25 0.11 -3.69 7.42
N ILE A 26 -0.57 -4.41 8.32
CA ILE A 26 -1.03 -3.89 9.61
C ILE A 26 0.13 -3.45 10.49
N LYS A 27 1.25 -4.20 10.51
CA LYS A 27 2.45 -3.80 11.25
C LYS A 27 2.99 -2.45 10.77
N ILE A 28 3.10 -2.26 9.44
CA ILE A 28 3.57 -1.00 8.84
C ILE A 28 2.68 0.16 9.27
N ILE A 29 1.35 -0.01 9.20
CA ILE A 29 0.38 1.01 9.63
C ILE A 29 0.58 1.38 11.10
N ARG A 30 0.69 0.38 11.98
CA ARG A 30 0.88 0.60 13.44
C ARG A 30 2.19 1.30 13.75
N ASP A 31 3.27 0.95 13.05
CA ASP A 31 4.58 1.56 13.28
C ASP A 31 4.61 3.02 12.82
N PHE A 32 4.04 3.33 11.65
CA PHE A 32 3.89 4.71 11.20
C PHE A 32 2.99 5.52 12.14
N ALA A 33 1.85 4.97 12.57
CA ALA A 33 0.94 5.64 13.50
C ALA A 33 1.63 6.06 14.80
N ARG A 34 2.54 5.23 15.33
CA ARG A 34 3.34 5.57 16.52
C ARG A 34 4.22 6.80 16.27
N VAL A 35 4.93 6.84 15.15
CA VAL A 35 5.82 7.96 14.78
C VAL A 35 5.03 9.24 14.51
N VAL A 36 3.92 9.13 13.78
CA VAL A 36 3.01 10.25 13.47
C VAL A 36 2.47 10.86 14.77
N LYS A 37 1.95 10.04 15.68
CA LYS A 37 1.43 10.48 16.97
C LYS A 37 2.51 11.12 17.84
N PHE A 38 3.73 10.56 17.85
CA PHE A 38 4.84 11.11 18.62
C PHE A 38 5.26 12.51 18.13
N ASN A 39 5.26 12.73 16.82
CA ASN A 39 5.68 14.01 16.22
C ASN A 39 4.54 15.01 16.04
N ASN A 40 3.29 14.64 16.36
CA ASN A 40 2.10 15.47 16.20
C ASN A 40 1.97 16.08 14.77
N VAL A 41 2.12 15.23 13.75
CA VAL A 41 2.01 15.62 12.33
C VAL A 41 0.74 15.07 11.70
N ASN A 42 0.21 15.78 10.70
CA ASN A 42 -0.87 15.26 9.86
C ASN A 42 -0.31 14.24 8.88
N ALA A 43 -0.87 13.03 8.86
CA ALA A 43 -0.42 12.01 7.92
C ALA A 43 -1.56 11.13 7.40
N ALA A 44 -1.40 10.63 6.18
CA ALA A 44 -2.24 9.63 5.56
C ALA A 44 -1.37 8.46 5.08
N ILE A 45 -1.94 7.25 5.04
CA ILE A 45 -1.29 6.08 4.42
C ILE A 45 -1.87 5.88 3.04
N LYS A 46 -1.00 5.70 2.04
CA LYS A 46 -1.40 5.44 0.65
C LYS A 46 -1.20 3.97 0.29
N LEU A 47 -2.29 3.33 -0.16
CA LEU A 47 -2.31 1.98 -0.69
C LEU A 47 -2.31 2.00 -2.22
N GLN A 48 -1.86 0.90 -2.83
CA GLN A 48 -1.96 0.70 -4.28
C GLN A 48 -2.89 -0.48 -4.54
N PHE A 49 -4.09 -0.17 -5.03
CA PHE A 49 -5.05 -1.19 -5.44
C PHE A 49 -4.88 -1.53 -6.92
N ARG A 50 -4.87 -2.82 -7.23
CA ARG A 50 -4.79 -3.34 -8.59
C ARG A 50 -5.68 -4.57 -8.69
N ASP A 51 -6.48 -4.65 -9.74
CA ASP A 51 -7.08 -5.90 -10.17
C ASP A 51 -6.00 -6.73 -10.85
N VAL A 52 -5.19 -7.46 -10.07
CA VAL A 52 -3.99 -8.16 -10.58
C VAL A 52 -4.33 -9.18 -11.67
N ASP A 53 -5.54 -9.75 -11.63
CA ASP A 53 -5.99 -10.72 -12.62
C ASP A 53 -6.19 -10.10 -13.99
N ASN A 54 -6.63 -8.84 -14.07
CA ASN A 54 -6.85 -8.13 -15.33
C ASN A 54 -5.82 -7.04 -15.65
N PHE A 55 -4.97 -6.65 -14.69
CA PHE A 55 -4.02 -5.54 -14.85
C PHE A 55 -2.80 -5.90 -15.71
N VAL A 56 -2.35 -7.16 -15.64
CA VAL A 56 -1.18 -7.63 -16.42
C VAL A 56 -1.69 -8.28 -17.70
N HIS A 57 -1.22 -7.80 -18.85
CA HIS A 57 -1.57 -8.37 -20.15
C HIS A 57 -1.22 -9.89 -20.20
N PRO A 58 -2.06 -10.75 -20.79
CA PRO A 58 -1.85 -12.21 -20.79
C PRO A 58 -0.46 -12.65 -21.24
N ASP A 59 0.07 -12.08 -22.33
CA ASP A 59 1.42 -12.37 -22.87
C ASP A 59 2.57 -12.09 -21.90
N PHE A 60 2.28 -11.36 -20.83
CA PHE A 60 3.24 -10.90 -19.84
C PHE A 60 3.06 -11.58 -18.48
N ARG A 61 1.97 -12.34 -18.24
CA ARG A 61 1.65 -12.86 -16.90
C ARG A 61 2.73 -13.78 -16.34
N ASP A 62 3.33 -14.64 -17.18
CA ASP A 62 4.34 -15.61 -16.75
C ASP A 62 5.78 -15.08 -16.86
N ARG A 63 5.96 -13.79 -17.19
CA ARG A 63 7.28 -13.15 -17.37
C ARG A 63 7.90 -12.71 -16.05
N ALA A 64 8.45 -13.68 -15.32
CA ALA A 64 9.16 -13.45 -14.06
C ALA A 64 10.48 -12.65 -14.22
N ASP A 65 11.01 -12.53 -15.44
CA ASP A 65 12.18 -11.72 -15.77
C ASP A 65 11.88 -10.21 -15.77
N ILE A 66 10.61 -9.82 -15.91
CA ILE A 66 10.21 -8.42 -15.85
C ILE A 66 9.86 -8.04 -14.41
N ARG A 67 10.72 -7.22 -13.80
CA ARG A 67 10.65 -6.82 -12.38
C ARG A 67 9.25 -6.44 -11.89
N TYR A 68 8.54 -5.57 -12.60
CA TYR A 68 7.25 -5.05 -12.14
C TYR A 68 6.10 -6.03 -12.31
N ILE A 69 6.16 -6.90 -13.32
CA ILE A 69 5.22 -8.02 -13.49
C ILE A 69 5.40 -8.98 -12.32
N LYS A 70 6.64 -9.45 -12.13
CA LYS A 70 6.99 -10.36 -11.03
C LYS A 70 6.54 -9.79 -9.68
N LYS A 71 6.91 -8.54 -9.37
CA LYS A 71 6.54 -7.88 -8.11
C LYS A 71 5.02 -7.75 -7.94
N THR A 72 4.28 -7.40 -9.00
CA THR A 72 2.82 -7.24 -8.92
C THR A 72 2.13 -8.56 -8.59
N ILE A 73 2.58 -9.65 -9.22
CA ILE A 73 2.07 -11.00 -8.98
C ILE A 73 2.46 -11.49 -7.59
N ASP A 74 3.75 -11.43 -7.23
CA ASP A 74 4.28 -11.91 -5.95
C ASP A 74 3.66 -11.22 -4.73
N THR A 75 3.21 -9.97 -4.89
CA THR A 75 2.68 -9.16 -3.80
C THR A 75 1.17 -8.96 -3.87
N HIS A 76 0.49 -9.73 -4.72
CA HIS A 76 -0.96 -9.72 -4.83
C HIS A 76 -1.60 -10.00 -3.45
N MET A 77 -2.64 -9.24 -3.12
CA MET A 77 -3.40 -9.35 -1.89
C MET A 77 -4.89 -9.27 -2.25
N GLN A 78 -5.69 -10.15 -1.66
CA GLN A 78 -7.13 -10.19 -1.91
C GLN A 78 -7.81 -8.93 -1.38
N TRP A 79 -8.91 -8.52 -2.02
CA TRP A 79 -9.67 -7.33 -1.64
C TRP A 79 -10.10 -7.32 -0.18
N ASP A 80 -10.51 -8.46 0.37
CA ASP A 80 -10.90 -8.56 1.79
C ASP A 80 -9.74 -8.25 2.74
N GLN A 81 -8.52 -8.64 2.38
CA GLN A 81 -7.33 -8.32 3.17
C GLN A 81 -6.97 -6.83 3.03
N LEU A 82 -7.02 -6.31 1.81
CA LEU A 82 -6.80 -4.89 1.53
C LEU A 82 -7.79 -4.00 2.31
N ARG A 83 -9.04 -4.44 2.44
CA ARG A 83 -10.09 -3.74 3.20
C ARG A 83 -9.80 -3.65 4.70
N LEU A 84 -9.03 -4.58 5.26
CA LEU A 84 -8.60 -4.50 6.67
C LEU A 84 -7.54 -3.41 6.93
N MET A 85 -6.99 -2.82 5.87
CA MET A 85 -5.92 -1.80 5.93
C MET A 85 -6.42 -0.35 5.77
N VAL A 86 -7.74 -0.17 5.60
CA VAL A 86 -8.43 1.14 5.45
C VAL A 86 -9.32 1.37 6.64
#